data_AF-A0A7R9AFW8-F1
#
_entry.id   AF-A0A7R9AFW8-F1
#
_cell.length_a   1.000
_cell.length_b   1.000
_cell.length_c   1.000
_cell.angle_alpha   90.00
_cell.angle_beta   90.00
_cell.angle_gamma   90.00
#
_symmetry.space_group_name_H-M   'P 1'
#
loop_
_entity.id
_entity.type
_entity.pdbx_description
1 polymer ?
#
loop_
_entity_poly.entity_id
_entity_poly.type
_entity_poly.pdbx_seq_one_letter_code
_entity_poly.pdbx_strand_id
1 'polypeptide(L)'
;MLGVNRSMALHLDSIPVPPSDYWHATNSPLVLIYPLEGKEEEVYQGFLTASMTEPFTVYETENSPEEWHYGPTPHSPPFFIVADKGYTFSDDAWLLNTTPKGLLFAGTRARRSDRFWSRVPRPFCETEQVPLPK
;
A
#
# COMPACT_ATOMS: atom_id res chain seq x y z
N MET A 1 -4.95 -22.76 8.86
CA MET A 1 -5.16 -21.53 8.08
C MET A 1 -6.58 -21.06 8.36
N LEU A 2 -6.75 -19.91 9.00
CA LEU A 2 -8.09 -19.32 9.12
C LEU A 2 -8.50 -18.88 7.72
N GLY A 3 -9.53 -19.52 7.17
CA GLY A 3 -10.06 -19.18 5.86
C GLY A 3 -10.79 -17.85 5.96
N VAL A 4 -10.25 -16.81 5.32
CA VAL A 4 -10.93 -15.52 5.23
C VAL A 4 -12.11 -15.67 4.27
N ASN A 5 -13.32 -15.40 4.77
CA ASN A 5 -14.51 -15.35 3.93
C ASN A 5 -14.52 -14.00 3.18
N ARG A 6 -14.87 -14.00 1.89
CA ARG A 6 -14.95 -12.76 1.08
C ARG A 6 -15.92 -11.73 1.65
N SER A 7 -16.93 -12.16 2.41
CA SER A 7 -17.86 -11.25 3.10
C SER A 7 -17.25 -10.55 4.32
N MET A 8 -16.02 -10.88 4.71
CA MET A 8 -15.31 -10.29 5.86
C MET A 8 -14.12 -9.44 5.41
N ALA A 9 -14.14 -8.98 4.15
CA ALA A 9 -13.17 -8.03 3.62
C ALA A 9 -13.66 -6.60 3.86
N LEU A 10 -12.83 -5.80 4.52
CA LEU A 10 -13.00 -4.37 4.71
C LEU A 10 -12.20 -3.65 3.62
N HIS A 11 -12.86 -2.77 2.88
CA HIS A 11 -12.20 -1.98 1.83
C HIS A 11 -11.81 -0.62 2.41
N LEU A 12 -10.54 -0.24 2.26
CA LEU A 12 -10.09 1.09 2.71
C LEU A 12 -10.81 2.22 1.95
N ASP A 13 -11.20 1.97 0.71
CA ASP A 13 -11.92 2.94 -0.14
C ASP A 13 -13.34 3.23 0.33
N SER A 14 -13.96 2.38 1.16
CA SER A 14 -15.31 2.63 1.68
C SER A 14 -15.32 3.53 2.92
N ILE A 15 -14.16 3.80 3.50
CA ILE A 15 -14.00 4.66 4.67
C ILE A 15 -14.12 6.13 4.20
N PRO A 16 -14.77 7.04 4.97
CA PRO A 16 -14.97 8.44 4.59
C PRO A 16 -13.69 9.28 4.71
N VAL A 17 -12.54 8.75 4.29
CA VAL A 17 -11.25 9.42 4.25
C VAL A 17 -10.70 9.32 2.82
N PRO A 18 -10.37 10.44 2.16
CA PRO A 18 -9.83 10.40 0.82
C PRO A 18 -8.45 9.70 0.81
N PRO A 19 -8.20 8.77 -0.14
CA PRO A 19 -6.94 8.03 -0.22
C PRO A 19 -5.75 8.90 -0.66
N SER A 20 -5.98 10.16 -1.04
CA SER A 20 -4.92 11.13 -1.32
C SER A 20 -4.27 11.70 -0.07
N ASP A 21 -4.95 11.63 1.09
CA ASP A 21 -4.58 12.40 2.27
C ASP A 21 -3.68 11.60 3.23
N TYR A 22 -3.47 10.33 2.92
CA TYR A 22 -2.57 9.45 3.65
C TYR A 22 -1.94 8.43 2.70
N TRP A 23 -0.79 7.89 3.10
CA TRP A 23 -0.28 6.64 2.55
C TRP A 23 -0.32 5.58 3.65
N HIS A 24 -0.37 4.31 3.28
CA HIS A 24 -0.36 3.23 4.25
C HIS A 24 0.73 2.22 3.94
N ALA A 25 1.32 1.66 4.99
CA ALA A 25 2.19 0.50 4.89
C ALA A 25 1.43 -0.69 5.48
N THR A 26 1.47 -1.83 4.79
CA THR A 26 0.77 -3.09 5.13
C THR A 26 -0.73 -3.10 4.84
N ASN A 27 -1.24 -4.31 4.56
CA ASN A 27 -2.64 -4.50 4.16
C ASN A 27 -3.44 -5.13 5.29
N SER A 28 -3.19 -6.38 5.69
CA SER A 28 -4.05 -7.05 6.67
C SER A 28 -3.28 -8.06 7.51
N PRO A 29 -3.63 -8.25 8.79
CA PRO A 29 -4.76 -7.68 9.58
C PRO A 29 -4.52 -6.31 10.20
N LEU A 30 -3.31 -5.78 10.04
CA LEU A 30 -2.90 -4.50 10.59
C LEU A 30 -2.48 -3.58 9.43
N VAL A 31 -2.91 -2.34 9.44
CA VAL A 31 -2.54 -1.30 8.48
C VAL A 31 -1.90 -0.14 9.22
N LEU A 32 -0.68 0.21 8.84
CA LEU A 32 0.04 1.37 9.35
C LEU A 32 -0.35 2.58 8.51
N ILE A 33 -0.92 3.63 9.11
CA ILE A 33 -1.41 4.81 8.39
C ILE A 33 -0.45 5.98 8.61
N TYR A 34 -0.03 6.59 7.52
CA TYR A 34 0.84 7.76 7.52
C TYR A 34 0.13 8.92 6.81
N PRO A 35 -0.51 9.81 7.57
CA PRO A 35 -1.13 11.01 7.03
C PRO A 35 -0.10 11.92 6.34
N LEU A 36 -0.58 12.70 5.38
CA LEU A 36 0.20 13.83 4.86
C LEU A 36 0.29 14.95 5.90
N GLU A 37 1.32 15.79 5.76
CA GLU A 37 1.57 16.92 6.64
C GLU A 37 0.34 17.84 6.73
N GLY A 38 -0.12 18.12 7.95
CA GLY A 38 -1.31 18.94 8.20
C GLY A 38 -2.66 18.21 8.06
N LYS A 39 -2.67 16.92 7.72
CA LYS A 39 -3.89 16.08 7.62
C LYS A 39 -4.01 15.02 8.71
N GLU A 40 -3.09 14.98 9.66
CA GLU A 40 -3.03 13.97 10.73
C GLU A 40 -4.35 13.83 11.50
N GLU A 41 -4.88 14.96 12.00
CA GLU A 41 -6.12 14.97 12.78
C GLU A 41 -7.34 14.59 11.93
N GLU A 42 -7.45 15.12 10.71
CA GLU A 42 -8.60 14.84 9.84
C GLU A 42 -8.67 13.35 9.46
N VAL A 43 -7.52 12.78 9.10
CA VAL A 43 -7.40 11.36 8.73
C VAL A 43 -7.70 10.50 9.96
N TYR A 44 -7.11 10.82 11.12
CA TYR A 44 -7.34 10.09 12.36
C TYR A 44 -8.82 10.09 12.78
N GLN A 45 -9.47 11.26 12.81
CA GLN A 45 -10.88 11.37 13.16
C GLN A 45 -11.79 10.65 12.17
N GLY A 46 -11.43 10.63 10.88
CA GLY A 46 -12.16 9.89 9.86
C GLY A 46 -12.12 8.37 10.09
N PHE A 47 -10.95 7.82 10.40
CA PHE A 47 -10.83 6.40 10.77
C PHE A 47 -11.49 6.09 12.12
N LEU A 48 -11.39 6.98 13.10
CA LEU A 48 -12.02 6.81 14.40
C LEU A 48 -13.56 6.76 14.26
N THR A 49 -14.13 7.66 13.46
CA THR A 49 -15.57 7.67 13.15
C THR A 49 -15.99 6.38 12.44
N ALA A 50 -15.20 5.91 11.49
CA ALA A 50 -15.48 4.67 10.77
C ALA A 50 -15.39 3.41 11.65
N SER A 51 -14.50 3.40 12.65
CA SER A 51 -14.38 2.28 13.60
C SER A 51 -15.65 2.08 14.46
N MET A 52 -16.54 3.06 14.53
CA MET A 52 -17.83 2.91 15.20
C MET A 52 -18.84 2.07 14.42
N THR A 53 -18.68 1.98 13.09
CA THR A 53 -19.61 1.28 12.19
C THR A 53 -19.03 0.02 11.59
N GLU A 54 -17.70 -0.05 11.50
CA GLU A 54 -16.96 -1.14 10.87
C GLU A 54 -16.14 -1.94 11.91
N PRO A 55 -15.91 -3.24 11.68
CA PRO A 55 -15.26 -4.15 12.64
C PRO A 55 -13.72 -4.04 12.60
N PHE A 56 -13.22 -2.87 12.98
CA PHE A 56 -11.80 -2.62 13.21
C PHE A 56 -11.62 -1.62 14.35
N THR A 57 -10.43 -1.62 14.95
CA THR A 57 -10.07 -0.68 16.02
C THR A 57 -8.89 0.21 15.58
N VAL A 58 -8.94 1.49 15.93
CA VAL A 58 -7.86 2.46 15.70
C VAL A 58 -7.04 2.61 16.98
N TYR A 59 -5.71 2.59 16.83
CA TYR A 59 -4.77 2.80 17.93
C TYR A 59 -3.80 3.92 17.57
N GLU A 60 -3.65 4.89 18.47
CA GLU A 60 -2.49 5.76 18.47
C GLU A 60 -1.26 4.95 18.89
N THR A 61 -0.13 5.18 18.22
CA THR A 61 1.11 4.45 18.52
C THR A 61 1.58 4.70 19.95
N GLU A 62 1.35 5.90 20.49
CA GLU A 62 1.69 6.26 21.87
C GLU A 62 0.82 5.55 22.91
N ASN A 63 -0.41 5.18 22.54
CA ASN A 63 -1.41 4.56 23.43
C ASN A 63 -1.71 3.12 23.02
N SER A 64 -0.76 2.44 22.38
CA SER A 64 -0.92 1.05 21.99
C SER A 64 -0.88 0.14 23.24
N PRO A 65 -1.54 -1.04 23.20
CA PRO A 65 -1.49 -1.99 24.30
C PRO A 65 -0.04 -2.39 24.64
N GLU A 66 0.35 -2.24 25.90
CA GLU A 66 1.71 -2.56 26.36
C GLU A 66 2.10 -4.02 26.06
N GLU A 67 1.11 -4.92 26.07
CA GLU A 67 1.24 -6.33 25.72
C GLU A 67 1.82 -6.59 24.32
N TRP A 68 1.62 -5.65 23.39
CA TRP A 68 2.12 -5.77 22.01
C TRP A 68 3.56 -5.30 21.88
N HIS A 69 4.08 -4.59 22.89
CA HIS A 69 5.40 -3.96 22.88
C HIS A 69 5.63 -3.08 21.63
N TYR A 70 4.54 -2.54 21.06
CA TYR A 70 4.58 -1.73 19.85
C TYR A 70 4.62 -0.24 20.21
N GLY A 71 5.79 0.22 20.65
CA GLY A 71 5.99 1.60 21.08
C GLY A 71 6.28 2.58 19.93
N PRO A 72 6.40 3.88 20.26
CA PRO A 72 6.81 4.90 19.31
C PRO A 72 8.27 4.67 18.89
N THR A 73 8.48 4.47 17.59
CA THR A 73 9.80 4.42 16.96
C THR A 73 9.83 5.40 15.78
N PRO A 74 11.01 5.81 15.28
CA PRO A 74 11.10 6.67 14.10
C PRO A 74 10.42 6.09 12.84
N HIS A 75 10.18 4.79 12.82
CA HIS A 75 9.51 4.09 11.72
C HIS A 75 8.02 3.80 12.03
N SER A 76 7.58 3.97 13.28
CA SER A 76 6.18 3.74 13.63
C SER A 76 5.33 4.89 13.07
N PRO A 77 4.14 4.59 12.52
CA PRO A 77 3.20 5.64 12.12
C PRO A 77 2.69 6.40 13.35
N PRO A 78 2.04 7.57 13.17
CA PRO A 78 1.33 8.22 14.27
C PRO A 78 0.20 7.35 14.83
N PHE A 79 -0.52 6.63 13.97
CA PHE A 79 -1.56 5.68 14.37
C PHE A 79 -1.68 4.52 13.38
N PHE A 80 -2.36 3.46 13.78
CA PHE A 80 -2.60 2.28 12.95
C PHE A 80 -3.97 1.68 13.24
N ILE A 81 -4.45 0.87 12.32
CA ILE A 81 -5.75 0.20 12.43
C ILE A 81 -5.58 -1.32 12.42
N VAL A 82 -6.39 -1.99 13.23
CA VAL A 82 -6.37 -3.44 13.41
C VAL A 82 -7.76 -3.98 13.14
N ALA A 83 -7.87 -4.90 12.19
CA ALA A 83 -9.13 -5.58 11.90
C ALA A 83 -9.50 -6.54 13.03
N ASP A 84 -10.78 -6.61 13.36
CA ASP A 84 -11.28 -7.58 14.33
C ASP A 84 -11.07 -9.02 13.86
N LYS A 85 -11.11 -9.96 14.80
CA LYS A 85 -10.87 -11.37 14.52
C LYS A 85 -11.82 -11.90 13.43
N GLY A 86 -11.24 -12.32 12.32
CA GLY A 86 -11.97 -12.89 11.17
C GLY A 86 -12.17 -11.89 10.02
N TYR A 87 -11.94 -10.60 10.26
CA TYR A 87 -11.92 -9.58 9.23
C TYR A 87 -10.52 -9.38 8.65
N THR A 88 -10.48 -8.90 7.42
CA THR A 88 -9.25 -8.56 6.69
C THR A 88 -9.44 -7.22 6.01
N PHE A 89 -8.38 -6.45 5.82
CA PHE A 89 -8.44 -5.33 4.89
C PHE A 89 -8.06 -5.81 3.49
N SER A 90 -8.86 -5.45 2.49
CA SER A 90 -8.55 -5.65 1.09
C SER A 90 -8.18 -4.31 0.47
N ASP A 91 -7.02 -4.29 -0.18
CA ASP A 91 -6.69 -3.24 -1.14
C ASP A 91 -6.92 -3.85 -2.53
N ASP A 92 -7.91 -3.36 -3.25
CA ASP A 92 -8.20 -3.84 -4.61
C ASP A 92 -7.29 -3.15 -5.65
N ALA A 93 -6.53 -2.12 -5.26
CA ALA A 93 -5.70 -1.32 -6.16
C ALA A 93 -4.53 -2.13 -6.75
N TRP A 94 -4.00 -3.14 -6.06
CA TRP A 94 -2.94 -3.98 -6.63
C TRP A 94 -3.46 -4.91 -7.75
N LEU A 95 -4.74 -5.29 -7.73
CA LEU A 95 -5.33 -6.17 -8.75
C LEU A 95 -5.55 -5.44 -10.08
N LEU A 96 -5.93 -4.16 -10.05
CA LEU A 96 -6.20 -3.36 -11.25
C LEU A 96 -4.94 -3.04 -12.07
N ASN A 97 -3.75 -3.23 -11.49
CA ASN A 97 -2.46 -3.01 -12.17
C ASN A 97 -1.98 -4.26 -12.93
N THR A 98 -2.63 -5.41 -12.72
CA THR A 98 -2.27 -6.71 -13.32
C THR A 98 -3.12 -7.09 -14.53
N THR A 99 -4.15 -6.32 -14.86
CA THR A 99 -4.80 -6.47 -16.17
C THR A 99 -3.86 -5.89 -17.24
N PRO A 100 -3.47 -6.67 -18.26
CA PRO A 100 -2.70 -6.11 -19.36
C PRO A 100 -3.53 -5.01 -20.02
N LYS A 101 -3.05 -3.76 -19.93
CA LYS A 101 -3.44 -2.67 -20.82
C LYS A 101 -3.12 -3.09 -22.26
N GLY A 102 -3.99 -3.87 -22.89
CA GLY A 102 -3.61 -4.56 -24.12
C GLY A 102 -4.69 -5.42 -24.75
N LEU A 103 -5.91 -4.91 -24.89
CA LEU A 103 -6.88 -5.49 -25.81
C LEU A 103 -7.68 -4.42 -26.56
N LEU A 104 -6.98 -3.46 -27.16
CA LEU A 104 -7.57 -2.48 -28.08
C LEU A 104 -6.65 -2.22 -29.29
N PHE A 105 -6.29 -3.25 -30.04
CA PHE A 105 -5.84 -3.08 -31.45
C PHE A 105 -6.14 -4.35 -32.27
N ALA A 106 -7.43 -4.66 -32.45
CA ALA A 106 -7.87 -5.53 -33.54
C ALA A 106 -8.13 -4.64 -34.77
N GLY A 107 -7.06 -4.27 -35.48
CA GLY A 107 -7.21 -3.39 -36.64
C GLY A 107 -5.90 -3.00 -37.32
N THR A 108 -5.33 -3.94 -38.06
CA THR A 108 -4.71 -3.80 -39.40
C THR A 108 -3.44 -4.65 -39.57
N ARG A 109 -3.46 -5.38 -40.67
CA ARG A 109 -2.53 -6.43 -41.09
C ARG A 109 -1.21 -5.79 -41.55
N ALA A 110 -0.23 -5.66 -40.66
CA ALA A 110 1.10 -5.19 -41.03
C ALA A 110 1.95 -6.34 -41.61
N ARG A 111 2.42 -6.16 -42.84
CA ARG A 111 3.28 -7.10 -43.58
C ARG A 111 4.64 -7.22 -42.90
N ARG A 112 5.16 -8.45 -42.91
CA ARG A 112 6.58 -8.77 -42.74
C ARG A 112 7.45 -7.95 -43.70
N SER A 113 8.45 -7.26 -43.16
CA SER A 113 9.78 -7.20 -43.76
C SER A 113 10.81 -6.76 -42.72
N ASP A 114 11.61 -7.75 -42.32
CA ASP A 114 13.03 -7.77 -41.96
C ASP A 114 13.82 -6.47 -41.69
N ARG A 115 14.71 -6.64 -40.70
CA ARG A 115 16.06 -6.03 -40.55
C ARG A 115 16.13 -4.51 -40.52
N PHE A 116 16.26 -3.95 -39.31
CA PHE A 116 17.00 -2.70 -39.14
C PHE A 116 17.40 -2.47 -37.67
N TRP A 117 18.70 -2.42 -37.41
CA TRP A 117 19.38 -1.89 -36.21
C TRP A 117 19.47 -2.74 -34.94
N SER A 118 20.43 -3.66 -34.99
CA SER A 118 21.48 -3.75 -33.98
C SER A 118 22.16 -2.39 -33.73
N ARG A 119 21.72 -1.64 -32.72
CA ARG A 119 22.52 -0.65 -31.96
C ARG A 119 21.65 -0.03 -30.86
N VAL A 120 21.69 -0.61 -29.66
CA VAL A 120 21.36 0.12 -28.43
C VAL A 120 22.57 -0.05 -27.51
N PRO A 121 23.32 1.01 -27.17
CA PRO A 121 24.39 0.89 -26.20
C PRO A 121 23.77 0.55 -24.84
N ARG A 122 24.32 -0.49 -24.19
CA ARG A 122 23.97 -0.80 -22.80
C ARG A 122 24.47 0.34 -21.91
N PRO A 123 23.71 0.81 -20.91
CA PRO A 123 24.26 1.72 -19.91
C PRO A 123 25.38 0.99 -19.17
N PHE A 124 26.60 1.51 -19.36
CA PHE A 124 27.80 1.08 -18.68
C PHE A 124 27.73 1.64 -17.26
N CYS A 125 27.46 0.77 -16.28
CA CYS A 125 27.51 1.15 -14.87
C CYS A 125 28.99 1.04 -14.45
N GLU A 126 29.71 2.17 -14.46
CA GLU A 126 31.03 2.27 -13.84
C GLU A 126 30.88 2.22 -12.33
N THR A 127 31.24 1.08 -11.74
CA THR A 127 31.55 0.99 -10.31
C THR A 127 32.92 1.62 -10.09
N GLU A 128 32.95 2.90 -9.69
CA GLU A 128 34.13 3.48 -9.07
C GLU A 128 34.41 2.74 -7.75
N GLN A 129 35.49 1.95 -7.73
CA GLN A 129 36.01 1.37 -6.50
C GLN A 129 36.78 2.44 -5.73
N VAL A 130 36.23 2.86 -4.60
CA VAL A 130 36.92 3.71 -3.62
C VAL A 130 37.93 2.86 -2.84
N PRO A 131 39.23 3.18 -2.83
CA PRO A 131 40.21 2.42 -2.05
C PRO A 131 40.14 2.79 -0.55
N LEU A 132 40.21 1.77 0.31
CA LEU A 132 40.25 1.91 1.77
C LEU A 132 41.60 2.49 2.25
N PRO A 133 41.61 3.34 3.29
CA PRO A 133 42.84 3.90 3.86
C PRO A 133 43.65 2.85 4.63
N LYS A 134 44.97 3.01 4.61
CA LYS A 134 45.97 2.14 5.26
C LYS A 134 46.10 2.39 6.76
#